data_AF-A0A7R8NHP0-F1
#
_entry.id   AF-A0A7R8NHP0-F1
#
_cell.length_a   1.000
_cell.length_b   1.000
_cell.length_c   1.000
_cell.angle_alpha   90.00
_cell.angle_beta   90.00
_cell.angle_gamma   90.00
#
_symmetry.space_group_name_H-M   'P 1'
#
loop_
_entity.id
_entity.type
_entity.pdbx_description
1 polymer ?
#
loop_
_entity_poly.entity_id
_entity_poly.type
_entity_poly.pdbx_seq_one_letter_code
_entity_poly.pdbx_strand_id
1 'polypeptide(L)'
;MMTTERSPQRADGWTAAVRQRLGLGRLLPLGGAVDGAWIAETAAASVLRGAAVEGAVLGTLRIGPAREATGVDTGAETGRSAGAGAGVVAETGLALPPAPPSGLPPGPLRIEAEFRAAGDRPLPDSAAALRAALVTAAAARLGLEIAEVDLRVTALLDDAAPDQVTDPADAPSPPAPAPVAKTDTKAEGRAGEAAAAVPGVVSLTRVLGGAVHTAEDHIRVEVATAGDHRALDVARSVRTAVSAATADRLPVSVLVTDVVEASGDTR
;
A
#
# COMPACT_ATOMS: atom_id res chain seq x y z
N MET A 1 -35.09 35.42 7.47
CA MET A 1 -34.48 34.12 7.84
C MET A 1 -34.36 33.27 6.59
N MET A 2 -33.16 33.08 6.06
CA MET A 2 -32.88 32.10 5.01
C MET A 2 -31.83 31.14 5.56
N THR A 3 -32.25 29.93 5.90
CA THR A 3 -31.34 28.85 6.29
C THR A 3 -30.84 28.18 5.02
N THR A 4 -29.54 28.26 4.77
CA THR A 4 -28.90 27.49 3.71
C THR A 4 -29.01 26.00 4.04
N GLU A 5 -29.75 25.26 3.22
CA GLU A 5 -29.68 23.80 3.15
C GLU A 5 -28.26 23.40 2.77
N ARG A 6 -27.43 23.15 3.79
CA ARG A 6 -26.10 22.55 3.64
C ARG A 6 -26.33 21.06 3.33
N SER A 7 -26.10 20.71 2.07
CA SER A 7 -26.69 19.58 1.35
C SER A 7 -26.11 18.18 1.68
N PRO A 8 -26.91 17.10 1.55
CA PRO A 8 -26.52 15.70 1.79
C PRO A 8 -25.40 15.18 0.86
N GLN A 9 -25.25 15.71 -0.37
CA GLN A 9 -24.18 15.26 -1.28
C GLN A 9 -22.76 15.49 -0.74
N ARG A 10 -22.58 16.47 0.15
CA ARG A 10 -21.29 16.73 0.80
C ARG A 10 -20.97 15.68 1.87
N ALA A 11 -22.00 15.15 2.53
CA ALA A 11 -21.88 14.08 3.51
C ALA A 11 -21.59 12.73 2.81
N ASP A 12 -22.19 12.48 1.65
CA ASP A 12 -21.93 11.28 0.83
C ASP A 12 -20.51 11.30 0.25
N GLY A 13 -20.06 12.46 -0.26
CA GLY A 13 -18.67 12.63 -0.70
C GLY A 13 -17.64 12.45 0.42
N TRP A 14 -17.95 12.95 1.63
CA TRP A 14 -17.10 12.76 2.81
C TRP A 14 -17.05 11.30 3.27
N THR A 15 -18.19 10.61 3.33
CA THR A 15 -18.24 9.19 3.71
C THR A 15 -17.60 8.28 2.67
N ALA A 16 -17.71 8.61 1.37
CA ALA A 16 -16.98 7.92 0.31
C ALA A 16 -15.46 8.11 0.42
N ALA A 17 -14.98 9.34 0.66
CA ALA A 17 -13.57 9.63 0.86
C ALA A 17 -13.00 8.95 2.12
N VAL A 18 -13.74 8.97 3.22
CA VAL A 18 -13.36 8.25 4.46
C VAL A 18 -13.34 6.74 4.22
N ARG A 19 -14.31 6.18 3.50
CA ARG A 19 -14.33 4.76 3.14
C ARG A 19 -13.16 4.39 2.25
N GLN A 20 -12.81 5.23 1.28
CA GLN A 20 -11.66 5.02 0.40
C GLN A 20 -10.35 5.07 1.18
N ARG A 21 -10.22 6.02 2.12
CA ARG A 21 -9.07 6.12 3.03
C ARG A 21 -8.97 4.95 4.00
N LEU A 22 -10.09 4.48 4.55
CA LEU A 22 -10.13 3.27 5.38
C LEU A 22 -9.86 2.00 4.56
N GLY A 23 -10.16 2.02 3.25
CA GLY A 23 -9.88 0.95 2.32
C GLY A 23 -8.41 0.78 1.94
N LEU A 24 -7.54 1.73 2.28
CA LEU A 24 -6.08 1.58 2.08
C LEU A 24 -5.42 0.69 3.14
N GLY A 25 -6.07 0.52 4.30
CA GLY A 25 -5.45 -0.09 5.47
C GLY A 25 -4.32 0.78 6.02
N ARG A 26 -3.27 0.13 6.55
CA ARG A 26 -2.05 0.81 6.99
C ARG A 26 -1.14 1.13 5.79
N LEU A 27 -0.26 2.12 5.96
CA LEU A 27 0.76 2.43 4.95
C LEU A 27 2.09 1.78 5.34
N LEU A 28 2.61 0.94 4.45
CA LEU A 28 3.79 0.11 4.63
C LEU A 28 5.02 0.81 4.04
N PRO A 29 6.16 0.87 4.73
CA PRO A 29 7.39 1.38 4.13
C PRO A 29 7.79 0.50 2.94
N LEU A 30 8.07 1.13 1.80
CA LEU A 30 8.69 0.52 0.64
C LEU A 30 10.19 0.82 0.69
N GLY A 31 11.01 -0.21 0.86
CA GLY A 31 12.45 -0.03 1.04
C GLY A 31 12.82 0.65 2.36
N GLY A 32 13.96 1.34 2.35
CA GLY A 32 14.54 1.96 3.55
C GLY A 32 14.04 3.39 3.80
N ALA A 33 14.45 3.98 4.94
CA ALA A 33 14.04 5.34 5.30
C ALA A 33 14.41 6.41 4.25
N VAL A 34 15.55 6.23 3.59
CA VAL A 34 16.03 7.09 2.50
C VAL A 34 15.18 7.03 1.24
N ASP A 35 14.33 5.99 1.11
CA ASP A 35 13.47 5.82 -0.04
C ASP A 35 12.25 6.76 0.00
N GLY A 36 11.79 7.11 1.21
CA GLY A 36 10.63 8.01 1.38
C GLY A 36 9.38 7.48 0.66
N ALA A 37 9.26 6.16 0.54
CA ALA A 37 8.21 5.51 -0.22
C ALA A 37 7.34 4.66 0.70
N TRP A 38 6.03 4.71 0.48
CA TRP A 38 5.04 3.90 1.19
C TRP A 38 4.07 3.25 0.21
N ILE A 39 3.53 2.09 0.56
CA ILE A 39 2.45 1.41 -0.17
C ILE A 39 1.26 1.15 0.76
N ALA A 40 0.04 1.29 0.24
CA ALA A 40 -1.15 0.86 0.94
C ALA A 40 -1.14 -0.65 1.18
N GLU A 41 -1.50 -1.11 2.38
CA GLU A 41 -1.56 -2.53 2.72
C GLU A 41 -2.49 -3.29 1.77
N THR A 42 -3.61 -2.69 1.35
CA THR A 42 -4.53 -3.34 0.41
C THR A 42 -3.94 -3.52 -0.99
N ALA A 43 -3.15 -2.56 -1.47
CA ALA A 43 -2.42 -2.69 -2.72
C ALA A 43 -1.34 -3.79 -2.64
N ALA A 44 -0.56 -3.81 -1.57
CA ALA A 44 0.42 -4.85 -1.33
C ALA A 44 -0.22 -6.24 -1.21
N ALA A 45 -1.34 -6.33 -0.46
CA ALA A 45 -2.09 -7.58 -0.29
C ALA A 45 -2.69 -8.07 -1.61
N SER A 46 -3.11 -7.18 -2.51
CA SER A 46 -3.59 -7.53 -3.85
C SER A 46 -2.52 -8.28 -4.64
N VAL A 47 -1.31 -7.72 -4.71
CA VAL A 47 -0.17 -8.32 -5.41
C VAL A 47 0.25 -9.65 -4.78
N LEU A 48 0.32 -9.71 -3.45
CA LEU A 48 0.71 -10.93 -2.74
C LEU A 48 -0.31 -12.06 -2.88
N ARG A 49 -1.60 -11.76 -3.00
CA ARG A 49 -2.62 -12.78 -3.32
C ARG A 49 -2.46 -13.35 -4.73
N GLY A 50 -1.93 -12.57 -5.67
CA GLY A 50 -1.58 -13.03 -7.02
C GLY A 50 -0.44 -14.07 -7.03
N ALA A 51 0.36 -14.16 -5.96
CA ALA A 51 1.44 -15.13 -5.82
C ALA A 51 0.95 -16.52 -5.32
N ALA A 52 -0.33 -16.83 -5.51
CA ALA A 52 -0.93 -18.10 -5.08
C ALA A 52 -0.15 -19.30 -5.65
N VAL A 53 0.02 -20.33 -4.81
CA VAL A 53 0.70 -21.57 -5.19
C VAL A 53 -0.37 -22.63 -5.44
N GLU A 54 -0.14 -23.48 -6.44
CA GLU A 54 -1.01 -24.62 -6.71
C GLU A 54 -1.22 -25.47 -5.44
N GLY A 55 -2.48 -25.79 -5.14
CA GLY A 55 -2.86 -26.52 -3.92
C GLY A 55 -2.88 -25.68 -2.64
N ALA A 56 -2.65 -24.36 -2.69
CA ALA A 56 -2.73 -23.48 -1.52
C ALA A 56 -3.58 -22.23 -1.80
N VAL A 57 -4.69 -22.09 -1.09
CA VAL A 57 -5.58 -20.91 -1.20
C VAL A 57 -5.31 -19.96 -0.03
N LEU A 58 -4.86 -18.75 -0.34
CA LEU A 58 -4.67 -17.67 0.63
C LEU A 58 -6.02 -17.16 1.14
N GLY A 59 -6.17 -17.12 2.46
CA GLY A 59 -7.30 -16.53 3.16
C GLY A 59 -6.99 -15.10 3.60
N THR A 60 -7.13 -14.83 4.90
CA THR A 60 -6.78 -13.51 5.44
C THR A 60 -5.28 -13.25 5.30
N LEU A 61 -4.92 -12.03 4.92
CA LEU A 61 -3.54 -11.58 4.76
C LEU A 61 -3.40 -10.22 5.43
N ARG A 62 -2.43 -10.10 6.32
CA ARG A 62 -2.04 -8.88 7.02
C ARG A 62 -0.54 -8.70 6.88
N ILE A 63 -0.12 -7.46 6.76
CA ILE A 63 1.31 -7.13 6.85
C ILE A 63 1.47 -6.40 8.18
N GLY A 64 2.56 -6.63 8.90
CA GLY A 64 2.93 -6.28 10.30
C GLY A 64 4.29 -5.53 10.34
N PRO A 65 4.61 -4.67 11.33
CA PRO A 65 6.01 -4.51 11.69
C PRO A 65 6.54 -5.87 12.21
N ALA A 66 7.82 -6.17 12.01
CA ALA A 66 8.41 -7.40 12.55
C ALA A 66 8.33 -7.42 14.09
N ARG A 67 8.21 -8.61 14.67
CA ARG A 67 7.95 -8.76 16.12
C ARG A 67 9.11 -8.20 16.95
N GLU A 68 10.33 -8.33 16.45
CA GLU A 68 11.54 -7.80 17.07
C GLU A 68 11.57 -6.25 17.06
N ALA A 69 10.96 -5.60 16.06
CA ALA A 69 10.90 -4.13 15.98
C ALA A 69 9.95 -3.50 17.01
N THR A 70 8.98 -4.27 17.54
CA THR A 70 8.11 -3.86 18.65
C THR A 70 8.75 -4.03 20.04
N GLY A 71 9.97 -4.57 20.11
CA GLY A 71 10.69 -4.90 21.35
C GLY A 71 11.60 -3.80 21.91
N VAL A 72 11.37 -2.52 21.59
CA VAL A 72 12.10 -1.40 22.22
C VAL A 72 11.19 -0.72 23.25
N ASP A 73 11.55 -0.94 24.51
CA ASP A 73 11.24 -0.20 25.73
C ASP A 73 9.78 -0.12 26.20
N THR A 74 9.37 -1.12 27.00
CA THR A 74 8.41 -0.89 28.09
C THR A 74 8.97 -1.42 29.41
N GLY A 75 10.16 -0.93 29.76
CA GLY A 75 10.72 -1.01 31.10
C GLY A 75 10.71 0.38 31.72
N ALA A 76 9.70 0.64 32.54
CA ALA A 76 9.58 1.70 33.55
C ALA A 76 10.50 2.93 33.45
N GLU A 77 9.93 4.09 33.14
CA GLU A 77 10.19 5.32 33.90
C GLU A 77 9.06 6.33 33.70
N THR A 78 8.21 6.45 34.72
CA THR A 78 7.27 7.56 34.87
C THR A 78 8.06 8.85 35.10
N GLY A 79 8.10 9.73 34.10
CA GLY A 79 8.68 11.07 34.30
C GLY A 79 8.74 11.96 33.06
N ARG A 80 7.81 12.91 32.98
CA ARG A 80 7.91 14.24 32.34
C ARG A 80 7.92 14.36 30.80
N SER A 81 6.77 14.85 30.33
CA SER A 81 6.58 16.04 29.46
C SER A 81 7.14 16.07 28.02
N ALA A 82 6.18 16.14 27.09
CA ALA A 82 6.13 16.97 25.88
C ALA A 82 7.47 17.43 25.25
N GLY A 83 7.77 16.87 24.08
CA GLY A 83 8.72 17.42 23.12
C GLY A 83 8.29 17.06 21.70
N ALA A 84 8.04 18.07 20.88
CA ALA A 84 7.75 17.97 19.46
C ALA A 84 8.86 17.22 18.70
N GLY A 85 8.46 16.51 17.63
CA GLY A 85 9.31 15.59 16.87
C GLY A 85 10.66 16.18 16.48
N ALA A 86 11.72 15.56 16.99
CA ALA A 86 13.07 15.71 16.47
C ALA A 86 13.27 14.65 15.40
N GLY A 87 13.46 15.10 14.16
CA GLY A 87 13.67 14.26 13.00
C GLY A 87 14.80 13.26 13.20
N VAL A 88 14.56 12.03 12.74
CA VAL A 88 15.61 11.02 12.64
C VAL A 88 16.58 11.50 11.55
N VAL A 89 17.73 12.02 11.95
CA VAL A 89 18.81 12.38 11.03
C VAL A 89 19.42 11.09 10.51
N ALA A 90 19.16 10.74 9.25
CA ALA A 90 20.00 9.77 8.56
C ALA A 90 21.44 10.32 8.51
N GLU A 91 22.44 9.45 8.64
CA GLU A 91 23.88 9.77 8.68
C GLU A 91 24.44 10.45 7.41
N THR A 92 23.58 10.99 6.54
CA THR A 92 23.92 11.61 5.25
C THR A 92 23.48 13.08 5.15
N GLY A 93 22.94 13.69 6.21
CA GLY A 93 22.61 15.13 6.25
C GLY A 93 21.45 15.57 5.35
N LEU A 94 20.75 14.63 4.71
CA LEU A 94 19.51 14.87 3.97
C LEU A 94 18.32 14.76 4.93
N ALA A 95 17.46 15.80 4.94
CA ALA A 95 16.20 15.74 5.66
C ALA A 95 15.32 14.64 5.05
N LEU A 96 14.97 13.62 5.84
CA LEU A 96 14.05 12.58 5.43
C LEU A 96 12.63 13.15 5.34
N PRO A 97 11.82 12.77 4.33
CA PRO A 97 10.42 13.17 4.32
C PRO A 97 9.71 12.59 5.55
N PRO A 98 8.77 13.33 6.16
CA PRO A 98 7.98 12.81 7.27
C PRO A 98 7.14 11.62 6.79
N ALA A 99 6.94 10.64 7.67
CA ALA A 99 6.04 9.54 7.40
C ALA A 99 4.60 10.07 7.20
N PRO A 100 3.87 9.58 6.18
CA PRO A 100 2.47 9.99 5.99
C PRO A 100 1.64 9.60 7.23
N PRO A 101 0.52 10.29 7.48
CA PRO A 101 -0.38 9.91 8.57
C PRO A 101 -0.85 8.47 8.36
N SER A 102 -0.64 7.61 9.36
CA SER A 102 -0.85 6.14 9.33
C SER A 102 0.25 5.31 8.62
N GLY A 103 1.36 5.94 8.26
CA GLY A 103 2.60 5.28 7.84
C GLY A 103 3.34 4.65 9.00
N LEU A 104 3.71 3.38 8.83
CA LEU A 104 4.67 2.77 9.73
C LEU A 104 6.06 3.39 9.53
N PRO A 105 6.85 3.48 10.61
CA PRO A 105 8.26 3.84 10.48
C PRO A 105 8.96 2.81 9.58
N PRO A 106 9.94 3.24 8.77
CA PRO A 106 10.78 2.33 8.00
C PRO A 106 11.42 1.28 8.90
N GLY A 107 11.35 0.02 8.48
CA GLY A 107 11.85 -1.10 9.26
C GLY A 107 11.35 -2.45 8.73
N PRO A 108 11.90 -3.56 9.26
CA PRO A 108 11.55 -4.89 8.81
C PRO A 108 10.06 -5.19 8.99
N LEU A 109 9.46 -5.83 7.99
CA LEU A 109 8.04 -6.17 7.97
C LEU A 109 7.82 -7.67 8.20
N ARG A 110 6.64 -7.99 8.74
CA ARG A 110 6.13 -9.35 8.90
C ARG A 110 4.90 -9.56 8.02
N ILE A 111 4.76 -10.71 7.40
CA ILE A 111 3.53 -11.13 6.73
C ILE A 111 2.82 -12.14 7.60
N GLU A 112 1.54 -11.92 7.91
CA GLU A 112 0.67 -12.89 8.56
C GLU A 112 -0.39 -13.33 7.56
N ALA A 113 -0.42 -14.62 7.25
CA ALA A 113 -1.35 -15.16 6.26
C ALA A 113 -2.01 -16.43 6.76
N GLU A 114 -3.31 -16.54 6.53
CA GLU A 114 -4.04 -17.79 6.62
C GLU A 114 -4.04 -18.48 5.26
N PHE A 115 -3.94 -19.81 5.24
CA PHE A 115 -4.11 -20.57 4.02
C PHE A 115 -4.83 -21.89 4.24
N ARG A 116 -5.46 -22.38 3.17
CA ARG A 116 -5.98 -23.73 3.06
C ARG A 116 -5.09 -24.53 2.14
N ALA A 117 -4.79 -25.76 2.50
CA ALA A 117 -3.87 -26.62 1.76
C ALA A 117 -4.60 -27.84 1.21
N ALA A 118 -4.30 -28.24 -0.01
CA ALA A 118 -4.72 -29.53 -0.55
C ALA A 118 -4.08 -30.70 0.21
N GLY A 119 -4.80 -31.82 0.28
CA GLY A 119 -4.35 -33.03 0.98
C GLY A 119 -3.32 -33.88 0.21
N ASP A 120 -2.96 -33.47 -1.01
CA ASP A 120 -2.06 -34.18 -1.93
C ASP A 120 -0.56 -33.99 -1.59
N ARG A 121 -0.21 -32.95 -0.82
CA ARG A 121 1.16 -32.63 -0.39
C ARG A 121 1.27 -32.52 1.13
N PRO A 122 2.42 -32.91 1.74
CA PRO A 122 2.68 -32.61 3.14
C PRO A 122 2.55 -31.10 3.44
N LEU A 123 1.80 -30.77 4.49
CA LEU A 123 1.54 -29.38 4.89
C LEU A 123 2.80 -28.51 5.08
N PRO A 124 3.91 -29.02 5.67
CA PRO A 124 5.14 -28.25 5.78
C PRO A 124 5.71 -27.83 4.42
N ASP A 125 5.60 -28.68 3.40
CA ASP A 125 6.11 -28.39 2.05
C ASP A 125 5.23 -27.36 1.34
N SER A 126 3.91 -27.46 1.47
CA SER A 126 2.96 -26.45 0.98
C SER A 126 3.19 -25.10 1.65
N ALA A 127 3.41 -25.09 2.98
CA ALA A 127 3.74 -23.88 3.73
C ALA A 127 5.09 -23.28 3.31
N ALA A 128 6.11 -24.11 3.09
CA ALA A 128 7.43 -23.66 2.64
C ALA A 128 7.38 -23.07 1.22
N ALA A 129 6.64 -23.71 0.31
CA ALA A 129 6.42 -23.20 -1.05
C ALA A 129 5.67 -21.86 -1.03
N LEU A 130 4.59 -21.76 -0.25
CA LEU A 130 3.82 -20.52 -0.10
C LEU A 130 4.67 -19.39 0.52
N ARG A 131 5.47 -19.71 1.55
CA ARG A 131 6.41 -18.77 2.16
C ARG A 131 7.41 -18.25 1.13
N ALA A 132 8.02 -19.14 0.34
CA ALA A 132 8.97 -18.76 -0.69
C ALA A 132 8.32 -17.90 -1.77
N ALA A 133 7.10 -18.23 -2.20
CA ALA A 133 6.35 -17.46 -3.17
C ALA A 133 6.02 -16.04 -2.67
N LEU A 134 5.54 -15.90 -1.43
CA LEU A 134 5.24 -14.61 -0.81
C LEU A 134 6.48 -13.73 -0.67
N VAL A 135 7.60 -14.29 -0.19
CA VAL A 135 8.87 -13.55 -0.06
C VAL A 135 9.38 -13.13 -1.45
N THR A 136 9.32 -14.02 -2.43
CA THR A 136 9.74 -13.73 -3.80
C THR A 136 8.89 -12.63 -4.42
N ALA A 137 7.56 -12.69 -4.29
CA ALA A 137 6.65 -11.67 -4.79
C ALA A 137 6.85 -10.32 -4.08
N ALA A 138 6.98 -10.33 -2.75
CA ALA A 138 7.25 -9.13 -1.97
C ALA A 138 8.55 -8.44 -2.41
N ALA A 139 9.63 -9.21 -2.62
CA ALA A 139 10.92 -8.67 -3.05
C ALA A 139 10.90 -8.21 -4.52
N ALA A 140 10.41 -9.06 -5.43
CA ALA A 140 10.50 -8.85 -6.88
C ALA A 140 9.46 -7.85 -7.42
N ARG A 141 8.24 -7.83 -6.86
CA ARG A 141 7.13 -7.00 -7.37
C ARG A 141 6.94 -5.73 -6.57
N LEU A 142 7.14 -5.79 -5.25
CA LEU A 142 6.89 -4.64 -4.38
C LEU A 142 8.20 -3.96 -3.94
N GLY A 143 9.24 -4.74 -3.67
CA GLY A 143 10.45 -4.26 -3.01
C GLY A 143 10.28 -4.08 -1.50
N LEU A 144 9.39 -4.85 -0.87
CA LEU A 144 9.22 -4.86 0.58
C LEU A 144 10.35 -5.66 1.26
N GLU A 145 10.88 -5.13 2.35
CA GLU A 145 11.82 -5.84 3.22
C GLU A 145 11.04 -6.68 4.24
N ILE A 146 10.87 -7.97 3.93
CA ILE A 146 10.17 -8.92 4.79
C ILE A 146 11.19 -9.68 5.65
N ALA A 147 11.11 -9.54 6.97
CA ALA A 147 11.92 -10.29 7.92
C ALA A 147 11.24 -11.60 8.36
N GLU A 148 9.91 -11.60 8.47
CA GLU A 148 9.16 -12.72 9.03
C GLU A 148 7.92 -13.03 8.19
N VAL A 149 7.56 -14.32 8.07
CA VAL A 149 6.31 -14.76 7.45
C VAL A 149 5.67 -15.80 8.36
N ASP A 150 4.46 -15.54 8.83
CA ASP A 150 3.70 -16.43 9.69
C ASP A 150 2.49 -16.95 8.94
N LEU A 151 2.48 -18.27 8.75
CA LEU A 151 1.44 -18.97 8.02
C LEU A 151 0.60 -19.80 8.98
N ARG A 152 -0.71 -19.57 8.96
CA ARG A 152 -1.68 -20.35 9.73
C ARG A 152 -2.53 -21.21 8.78
N VAL A 153 -2.45 -22.53 8.95
CA VAL A 153 -3.35 -23.45 8.24
C VAL A 153 -4.75 -23.35 8.88
N THR A 154 -5.76 -23.03 8.08
CA THR A 154 -7.15 -22.92 8.56
C THR A 154 -8.04 -24.07 8.11
N ALA A 155 -7.71 -24.74 7.01
CA ALA A 155 -8.43 -25.92 6.53
C ALA A 155 -7.56 -26.78 5.61
N LEU A 156 -7.96 -28.04 5.45
CA LEU A 156 -7.49 -28.92 4.40
C LEU A 156 -8.56 -29.00 3.31
N LEU A 157 -8.15 -28.90 2.05
CA LEU A 157 -9.02 -29.09 0.90
C LEU A 157 -9.07 -30.60 0.61
N ASP A 158 -10.27 -31.19 0.61
CA ASP A 158 -10.47 -32.58 0.22
C ASP A 158 -10.38 -32.73 -1.30
N ASP A 159 -9.73 -33.82 -1.73
CA ASP A 159 -9.41 -34.10 -3.14
C ASP A 159 -10.58 -34.78 -3.90
N ALA A 160 -11.82 -34.58 -3.45
CA ALA A 160 -13.00 -35.16 -4.09
C ALA A 160 -13.53 -34.23 -5.21
N ALA A 161 -13.69 -34.81 -6.40
CA ALA A 161 -14.16 -34.26 -7.68
C ALA A 161 -15.39 -33.31 -7.59
N PRO A 162 -15.68 -32.52 -8.65
CA PRO A 162 -16.44 -31.28 -8.55
C PRO A 162 -17.91 -31.58 -8.27
N ASP A 163 -18.32 -31.41 -7.02
CA ASP A 163 -19.73 -31.26 -6.70
C ASP A 163 -20.08 -29.80 -6.94
N GLN A 164 -20.93 -29.56 -7.96
CA GLN A 164 -21.51 -28.26 -8.21
C GLN A 164 -22.44 -27.91 -7.05
N VAL A 165 -21.87 -27.31 -6.01
CA VAL A 165 -22.64 -26.51 -5.07
C VAL A 165 -22.78 -25.15 -5.71
N THR A 166 -23.97 -24.95 -6.28
CA THR A 166 -24.52 -23.66 -6.71
C THR A 166 -24.15 -22.58 -5.70
N ASP A 167 -23.29 -21.65 -6.12
CA ASP A 167 -23.10 -20.34 -5.50
C ASP A 167 -24.48 -19.71 -5.23
N PRO A 168 -24.79 -19.24 -4.01
CA PRO A 168 -25.68 -18.11 -3.87
C PRO A 168 -24.92 -16.87 -4.35
N ALA A 169 -24.86 -16.70 -5.67
CA ALA A 169 -24.60 -15.43 -6.30
C ALA A 169 -25.79 -14.51 -5.99
N ASP A 170 -25.66 -13.67 -4.96
CA ASP A 170 -26.00 -12.24 -5.08
C ASP A 170 -25.57 -11.49 -3.82
N ALA A 171 -24.33 -11.00 -3.84
CA ALA A 171 -23.99 -9.79 -3.11
C ALA A 171 -23.53 -8.78 -4.17
N PRO A 172 -24.23 -7.66 -4.35
CA PRO A 172 -23.98 -6.74 -5.45
C PRO A 172 -22.55 -6.23 -5.39
N SER A 173 -21.83 -6.43 -6.50
CA SER A 173 -20.55 -5.78 -6.76
C SER A 173 -20.69 -4.29 -6.45
N PRO A 174 -19.81 -3.69 -5.64
CA PRO A 174 -19.78 -2.25 -5.51
C PRO A 174 -19.51 -1.66 -6.91
N PRO A 175 -20.28 -0.65 -7.35
CA PRO A 175 -20.10 -0.10 -8.69
C PRO A 175 -18.68 0.43 -8.82
N ALA A 176 -18.05 0.09 -9.96
CA ALA A 176 -16.85 0.77 -10.42
C ALA A 176 -17.08 2.29 -10.35
N PRO A 177 -16.16 3.07 -9.78
CA PRO A 177 -16.36 4.50 -9.64
C PRO A 177 -16.48 5.14 -11.03
N ALA A 178 -17.66 5.69 -11.31
CA ALA A 178 -17.90 6.50 -12.49
C ALA A 178 -17.01 7.75 -12.46
N PRO A 179 -16.50 8.23 -13.61
CA PRO A 179 -15.74 9.46 -13.67
C PRO A 179 -16.72 10.63 -13.54
N VAL A 180 -16.72 11.31 -12.39
CA VAL A 180 -17.55 12.51 -12.17
C VAL A 180 -16.70 13.78 -12.14
N ALA A 181 -16.98 14.59 -13.16
CA ALA A 181 -16.97 16.04 -13.24
C ALA A 181 -15.79 16.83 -12.64
N LYS A 182 -15.01 17.37 -13.58
CA LYS A 182 -14.12 18.53 -13.47
C LYS A 182 -14.72 19.63 -12.60
N THR A 183 -13.96 20.06 -11.60
CA THR A 183 -13.87 21.48 -11.25
C THR A 183 -12.38 21.79 -11.20
N ASP A 184 -11.97 22.65 -12.14
CA ASP A 184 -10.61 23.17 -12.29
C ASP A 184 -10.06 23.68 -10.95
N THR A 185 -8.81 23.43 -10.59
CA THR A 185 -7.67 24.01 -11.31
C THR A 185 -6.48 23.05 -11.47
N LYS A 186 -6.30 22.61 -12.72
CA LYS A 186 -5.04 22.20 -13.36
C LYS A 186 -4.43 20.87 -12.88
N ALA A 187 -3.87 20.12 -13.83
CA ALA A 187 -2.81 19.17 -13.53
C ALA A 187 -1.81 19.84 -12.57
N GLU A 188 -1.47 19.17 -11.47
CA GLU A 188 -0.78 19.73 -10.31
C GLU A 188 0.68 20.12 -10.64
N GLY A 189 0.87 21.26 -11.29
CA GLY A 189 2.17 21.87 -11.56
C GLY A 189 3.18 20.95 -12.27
N ARG A 190 4.45 21.38 -12.31
CA ARG A 190 5.52 20.56 -12.89
C ARG A 190 5.74 19.23 -12.13
N ALA A 191 5.39 19.17 -10.85
CA ALA A 191 5.56 17.98 -10.02
C ALA A 191 4.63 16.84 -10.47
N GLY A 192 3.34 17.12 -10.67
CA GLY A 192 2.38 16.12 -11.15
C GLY A 192 2.69 15.67 -12.57
N GLU A 193 3.06 16.60 -13.46
CA GLU A 193 3.49 16.28 -14.82
C GLU A 193 4.74 15.37 -14.84
N ALA A 194 5.73 15.68 -14.00
CA ALA A 194 6.93 14.87 -13.87
C ALA A 194 6.63 13.47 -13.30
N ALA A 195 5.75 13.37 -12.30
CA ALA A 195 5.34 12.09 -11.73
C ALA A 195 4.58 11.22 -12.73
N ALA A 196 3.62 11.79 -13.46
CA ALA A 196 2.83 11.08 -14.46
C ALA A 196 3.65 10.63 -15.68
N ALA A 197 4.76 11.30 -15.97
CA ALA A 197 5.66 10.93 -17.06
C ALA A 197 6.58 9.74 -16.73
N VAL A 198 6.62 9.27 -15.48
CA VAL A 198 7.50 8.17 -15.07
C VAL A 198 6.95 6.83 -15.60
N PRO A 199 7.78 6.03 -16.31
CA PRO A 199 7.40 4.68 -16.70
C PRO A 199 6.97 3.82 -15.51
N GLY A 200 5.86 3.09 -15.67
CA GLY A 200 5.27 2.27 -14.62
C GLY A 200 4.24 3.01 -13.74
N VAL A 201 4.07 4.33 -13.89
CA VAL A 201 2.93 5.05 -13.29
C VAL A 201 1.71 4.91 -14.21
N VAL A 202 0.63 4.33 -13.67
CA VAL A 202 -0.64 4.15 -14.41
C VAL A 202 -1.52 5.40 -14.27
N SER A 203 -1.58 5.95 -13.06
CA SER A 203 -2.30 7.19 -12.79
C SER A 203 -1.82 7.87 -11.51
N LEU A 204 -2.07 9.18 -11.39
CA LEU A 204 -1.96 9.88 -10.12
C LEU A 204 -3.27 9.74 -9.35
N THR A 205 -3.20 9.30 -8.09
CA THR A 205 -4.37 9.00 -7.26
C THR A 205 -4.64 10.12 -6.25
N ARG A 206 -5.83 10.15 -5.66
CA ARG A 206 -6.29 11.29 -4.84
C ARG A 206 -6.97 10.82 -3.55
N VAL A 207 -6.39 9.80 -2.91
CA VAL A 207 -7.07 9.08 -1.83
C VAL A 207 -6.90 9.80 -0.49
N LEU A 208 -5.74 10.41 -0.22
CA LEU A 208 -5.53 11.26 0.97
C LEU A 208 -5.57 12.76 0.66
N GLY A 209 -6.13 13.15 -0.49
CA GLY A 209 -6.29 14.55 -0.89
C GLY A 209 -5.88 14.79 -2.35
N GLY A 210 -5.12 15.85 -2.60
CA GLY A 210 -4.51 16.08 -3.91
C GLY A 210 -3.51 14.99 -4.27
N ALA A 211 -3.34 14.73 -5.57
CA ALA A 211 -2.36 13.77 -6.07
C ALA A 211 -0.92 14.24 -5.79
N VAL A 212 -0.72 15.56 -5.71
CA VAL A 212 0.49 16.20 -5.22
C VAL A 212 0.11 17.13 -4.07
N HIS A 213 0.52 16.79 -2.86
CA HIS A 213 0.37 17.62 -1.68
C HIS A 213 1.71 18.29 -1.35
N THR A 214 1.78 19.61 -1.48
CA THR A 214 2.95 20.40 -1.04
C THR A 214 2.68 20.96 0.35
N ALA A 215 3.43 20.48 1.34
CA ALA A 215 3.47 21.05 2.70
C ALA A 215 4.68 21.99 2.84
N GLU A 216 4.81 22.65 3.99
CA GLU A 216 5.95 23.54 4.27
C GLU A 216 7.29 22.79 4.32
N ASP A 217 7.26 21.50 4.68
CA ASP A 217 8.43 20.68 4.96
C ASP A 217 8.63 19.51 3.97
N HIS A 218 7.63 19.18 3.14
CA HIS A 218 7.71 18.06 2.19
C HIS A 218 6.71 18.14 1.04
N ILE A 219 6.93 17.34 0.01
CA ILE A 219 5.97 17.09 -1.08
C ILE A 219 5.56 15.62 -1.04
N ARG A 220 4.26 15.33 -0.91
CA ARG A 220 3.72 13.97 -1.01
C ARG A 220 3.05 13.76 -2.36
N VAL A 221 3.39 12.67 -3.05
CA VAL A 221 2.81 12.30 -4.34
C VAL A 221 2.09 10.97 -4.22
N GLU A 222 0.84 10.90 -4.66
CA GLU A 222 -0.01 9.71 -4.64
C GLU A 222 -0.12 9.10 -6.04
N VAL A 223 0.23 7.82 -6.18
CA VAL A 223 0.30 7.13 -7.48
C VAL A 223 -0.33 5.73 -7.44
N ALA A 224 -0.85 5.29 -8.59
CA ALA A 224 -1.09 3.89 -8.90
C ALA A 224 0.00 3.41 -9.86
N THR A 225 0.57 2.25 -9.59
CA THR A 225 1.67 1.67 -10.38
C THR A 225 1.21 0.47 -11.19
N ALA A 226 1.90 0.18 -12.29
CA ALA A 226 1.67 -1.01 -13.09
C ALA A 226 2.36 -2.21 -12.41
N GLY A 227 1.67 -3.35 -12.36
CA GLY A 227 2.17 -4.55 -11.68
C GLY A 227 3.43 -5.13 -12.32
N ASP A 228 3.63 -4.95 -13.63
CA ASP A 228 4.81 -5.39 -14.36
C ASP A 228 6.10 -4.64 -13.99
N HIS A 229 6.00 -3.54 -13.24
CA HIS A 229 7.14 -2.81 -12.68
C HIS A 229 7.24 -3.04 -11.17
N ARG A 230 8.47 -3.12 -10.66
CA ARG A 230 8.69 -3.19 -9.22
C ARG A 230 8.30 -1.86 -8.57
N ALA A 231 7.32 -1.89 -7.66
CA ALA A 231 6.71 -0.67 -7.10
C ALA A 231 7.72 0.28 -6.44
N LEU A 232 8.70 -0.25 -5.71
CA LEU A 232 9.79 0.54 -5.11
C LEU A 232 10.62 1.31 -6.17
N ASP A 233 10.91 0.68 -7.31
CA ASP A 233 11.74 1.30 -8.35
C ASP A 233 10.96 2.40 -9.11
N VAL A 234 9.64 2.21 -9.28
CA VAL A 234 8.75 3.26 -9.77
C VAL A 234 8.70 4.42 -8.77
N ALA A 235 8.53 4.14 -7.47
CA ALA A 235 8.48 5.18 -6.44
C ALA A 235 9.78 6.00 -6.37
N ARG A 236 10.95 5.36 -6.48
CA ARG A 236 12.26 6.03 -6.56
C ARG A 236 12.37 6.92 -7.79
N SER A 237 11.87 6.44 -8.92
CA SER A 237 11.87 7.18 -10.19
C SER A 237 10.96 8.41 -10.12
N VAL A 238 9.75 8.26 -9.56
CA VAL A 238 8.81 9.37 -9.29
C VAL A 238 9.47 10.41 -8.38
N ARG A 239 10.08 9.98 -7.27
CA ARG A 239 10.77 10.87 -6.34
C ARG A 239 11.85 11.69 -7.06
N THR A 240 12.67 11.02 -7.87
CA THR A 240 13.76 11.65 -8.63
C THR A 240 13.24 12.66 -9.64
N ALA A 241 12.20 12.29 -10.40
CA ALA A 241 11.58 13.16 -11.39
C ALA A 241 10.94 14.40 -10.76
N VAL A 242 10.20 14.22 -9.65
CA VAL A 242 9.54 15.30 -8.93
C VAL A 242 10.56 16.23 -8.29
N SER A 243 11.58 15.71 -7.60
CA SER A 243 12.65 16.51 -7.01
C SER A 243 13.39 17.35 -8.07
N ALA A 244 13.60 16.81 -9.27
CA ALA A 244 14.22 17.55 -10.38
C ALA A 244 13.30 18.65 -10.95
N ALA A 245 11.99 18.47 -10.87
CA ALA A 245 10.99 19.41 -11.41
C ALA A 245 10.63 20.55 -10.44
N THR A 246 10.94 20.41 -9.15
CA THR A 246 10.58 21.36 -8.08
C THR A 246 11.75 22.25 -7.68
N ALA A 247 11.51 23.55 -7.52
CA ALA A 247 12.55 24.52 -7.18
C ALA A 247 12.99 24.45 -5.70
N ASP A 248 12.07 24.11 -4.80
CA ASP A 248 12.24 24.30 -3.35
C ASP A 248 13.06 23.21 -2.65
N ARG A 249 13.59 22.21 -3.38
CA ARG A 249 14.37 21.06 -2.85
C ARG A 249 13.78 20.40 -1.60
N LEU A 250 12.46 20.48 -1.43
CA LEU A 250 11.76 19.82 -0.34
C LEU A 250 11.91 18.30 -0.49
N PRO A 251 12.01 17.56 0.62
CA PRO A 251 11.98 16.10 0.57
C PRO A 251 10.65 15.63 -0.03
N VAL A 252 10.73 14.65 -0.91
CA VAL A 252 9.57 14.10 -1.63
C VAL A 252 9.25 12.72 -1.06
N SER A 253 8.00 12.52 -0.62
CA SER A 253 7.46 11.21 -0.29
C SER A 253 6.53 10.71 -1.39
N VAL A 254 6.59 9.41 -1.68
CA VAL A 254 5.72 8.76 -2.67
C VAL A 254 4.84 7.74 -2.00
N LEU A 255 3.54 7.80 -2.26
CA LEU A 255 2.55 6.87 -1.76
C LEU A 255 1.95 6.08 -2.92
N VAL A 256 2.24 4.79 -2.96
CA VAL A 256 1.60 3.83 -3.86
C VAL A 256 0.27 3.41 -3.25
N THR A 257 -0.82 3.89 -3.81
CA THR A 257 -2.17 3.56 -3.31
C THR A 257 -2.75 2.33 -4.00
N ASP A 258 -2.24 1.97 -5.17
CA ASP A 258 -2.70 0.81 -5.94
C ASP A 258 -1.59 0.23 -6.83
N VAL A 259 -1.70 -1.07 -7.11
CA VAL A 259 -0.85 -1.78 -8.08
C VAL A 259 -1.77 -2.52 -9.04
N VAL A 260 -1.87 -1.99 -10.26
CA VAL A 260 -2.78 -2.50 -11.29
C VAL A 260 -2.06 -3.60 -12.04
N GLU A 261 -2.49 -4.85 -11.87
CA GLU A 261 -2.05 -5.93 -12.73
C GLU A 261 -2.33 -5.55 -14.19
N ALA A 262 -1.32 -5.73 -15.06
CA ALA A 262 -1.54 -5.56 -16.48
C ALA A 262 -2.69 -6.48 -16.86
N SER A 263 -3.78 -5.94 -17.39
CA SER A 263 -4.85 -6.75 -17.93
C SER A 263 -4.21 -7.64 -18.98
N GLY A 264 -4.01 -8.92 -18.64
CA GLY A 264 -3.47 -9.88 -19.56
C GLY A 264 -4.35 -9.83 -20.80
N ASP A 265 -3.74 -9.50 -21.93
CA ASP A 265 -4.36 -9.64 -23.23
C ASP A 265 -4.63 -11.14 -23.39
N THR A 266 -5.82 -11.59 -22.99
CA THR A 266 -6.29 -12.95 -23.23
C THR A 266 -6.48 -13.07 -24.73
N ARG A 267 -5.44 -13.55 -25.40
CA ARG A 267 -5.43 -13.81 -26.83
C ARG A 267 -5.61 -15.29 -27.13
#